data_AF-A0A518BWJ4-F1
#
_entry.id   AF-A0A518BWJ4-F1
#
_cell.length_a   1.000
_cell.length_b   1.000
_cell.length_c   1.000
_cell.angle_alpha   90.00
_cell.angle_beta   90.00
_cell.angle_gamma   90.00
#
_symmetry.space_group_name_H-M   'P 1'
#
loop_
_entity.id
_entity.type
_entity.pdbx_description
1 polymer ?
#
loop_
_entity_poly.entity_id
_entity_poly.type
_entity_poly.pdbx_seq_one_letter_code
_entity_poly.pdbx_strand_id
1 'polypeptide(L)'
;MPLPARMTLFILFLGLTLMTGCSTTPGTQAFERKGDEIVAAGHYFHTGAPVVLWTDPGGYDAYRVERRFVPWEESDWDNSKEVVRDPNRFGLRHKGDWPEETLEQIRGGGWDLPLLQRTVDQFVIHYDVCGTSQKCFDVLHDRRCLSVHFMLDIDGTIYQTLDLKERAWHAGHANDRSVGIEIANMGAYRDPNASVFSTWYGKDAKGRIRITIPESMGDGGVRTPDFIGYPSRPYQVEGPVQGETRYQYDLTDEQYDSLIKLTAALHKIFPLIELDYPRGPDGKLTTVMVDMEDQKGFRGLIGHYHLTDRKQDPGPAFDWDRVVKGAKAELK
;
A
#
# COMPACT_ATOMS: atom_id res chain seq x y z
N MET A 1 -57.80 -70.97 6.18
CA MET A 1 -56.43 -71.53 6.23
C MET A 1 -55.51 -70.59 5.45
N PRO A 2 -54.24 -70.37 5.87
CA PRO A 2 -53.81 -69.19 6.65
C PRO A 2 -52.90 -68.18 5.90
N LEU A 3 -52.66 -67.04 6.56
CA LEU A 3 -51.68 -65.94 6.28
C LEU A 3 -50.21 -66.43 6.23
N PRO A 4 -49.25 -65.68 5.61
CA PRO A 4 -48.58 -64.53 6.29
C PRO A 4 -48.28 -63.33 5.34
N ALA A 5 -48.51 -62.07 5.73
CA ALA A 5 -47.73 -61.22 6.65
C ALA A 5 -46.25 -61.04 6.25
N ARG A 6 -45.88 -59.79 5.86
CA ARG A 6 -44.58 -59.09 6.02
C ARG A 6 -44.51 -57.95 4.98
N MET A 7 -44.02 -56.73 5.23
CA MET A 7 -43.60 -56.01 6.42
C MET A 7 -43.36 -54.58 5.92
N THR A 8 -44.27 -53.64 6.18
CA THR A 8 -44.07 -52.24 5.79
C THR A 8 -43.06 -51.62 6.74
N LEU A 9 -41.82 -51.47 6.27
CA LEU A 9 -40.73 -50.85 7.04
C LEU A 9 -40.95 -49.33 7.06
N PHE A 10 -41.62 -48.83 8.09
CA PHE A 10 -41.59 -47.40 8.42
C PHE A 10 -40.19 -47.09 8.98
N ILE A 11 -39.32 -46.54 8.14
CA ILE A 11 -38.05 -45.95 8.60
C ILE A 11 -38.42 -44.62 9.25
N LEU A 12 -38.52 -44.64 10.58
CA LEU A 12 -38.59 -43.44 11.39
C LEU A 12 -37.21 -42.77 11.31
N PHE A 13 -37.06 -41.75 10.44
CA PHE A 13 -35.90 -40.87 10.45
C PHE A 13 -35.94 -40.04 11.74
N LEU A 14 -35.36 -40.59 12.81
CA LEU A 14 -35.03 -39.82 14.00
C LEU A 14 -33.83 -38.94 13.63
N GLY A 15 -34.12 -37.73 13.16
CA GLY A 15 -33.10 -36.71 12.96
C GLY A 15 -32.47 -36.36 14.31
N LEU A 16 -31.33 -36.99 14.63
CA LEU A 16 -30.44 -36.48 15.65
C LEU A 16 -29.90 -35.14 15.14
N THR A 17 -30.54 -34.04 15.53
CA THR A 17 -29.90 -32.74 15.58
C THR A 17 -28.82 -32.83 16.64
N LEU A 18 -27.62 -33.23 16.23
CA LEU A 18 -26.39 -32.99 16.98
C LEU A 18 -26.22 -31.47 17.02
N MET A 19 -26.78 -30.85 18.05
CA MET A 19 -26.36 -29.55 18.52
C MET A 19 -24.92 -29.72 19.03
N THR A 20 -23.96 -29.73 18.12
CA THR A 20 -22.56 -29.50 18.47
C THR A 20 -22.49 -28.04 18.89
N GLY A 21 -22.79 -27.78 20.17
CA GLY A 21 -22.42 -26.52 20.78
C GLY A 21 -20.93 -26.34 20.53
N CYS A 22 -20.55 -25.30 19.80
CA CYS A 22 -19.16 -24.92 19.64
C CYS A 22 -18.60 -24.60 21.02
N SER A 23 -18.05 -25.61 21.70
CA SER A 23 -17.15 -25.34 22.81
C SER A 23 -15.89 -24.77 22.19
N THR A 24 -15.70 -23.46 22.27
CA THR A 24 -14.42 -22.83 21.96
C THR A 24 -13.44 -23.22 23.07
N THR A 25 -12.71 -24.32 22.85
CA THR A 25 -11.54 -24.62 23.67
C THR A 25 -10.42 -23.66 23.29
N PRO A 26 -9.68 -23.08 24.26
CA PRO A 26 -8.44 -22.38 23.95
C PRO A 26 -7.57 -23.25 23.02
N GLY A 27 -7.26 -22.72 21.84
CA GLY A 27 -6.57 -23.46 20.78
C GLY A 27 -5.05 -23.28 20.86
N THR A 28 -4.31 -24.25 20.31
CA THR A 28 -2.85 -24.18 20.11
C THR A 28 -2.46 -23.72 18.71
N GLN A 29 -3.44 -23.56 17.82
CA GLN A 29 -3.22 -23.20 16.42
C GLN A 29 -3.50 -21.71 16.20
N ALA A 30 -2.52 -21.01 15.64
CA ALA A 30 -2.69 -19.64 15.18
C ALA A 30 -3.59 -19.61 13.93
N PHE A 31 -4.29 -18.50 13.73
CA PHE A 31 -5.01 -18.25 12.48
C PHE A 31 -4.01 -18.14 11.32
N GLU A 32 -4.26 -18.87 10.23
CA GLU A 32 -3.42 -18.85 9.03
C GLU A 32 -4.00 -17.87 8.00
N ARG A 33 -3.18 -16.91 7.58
CA ARG A 33 -3.53 -15.92 6.55
C ARG A 33 -3.30 -16.48 5.16
N LYS A 34 -4.07 -16.02 4.17
CA LYS A 34 -3.85 -16.37 2.77
C LYS A 34 -2.70 -15.57 2.15
N GLY A 35 -2.35 -14.44 2.75
CA GLY A 35 -1.28 -13.56 2.24
C GLY A 35 -1.76 -12.61 1.15
N ASP A 36 -3.05 -12.26 1.16
CA ASP A 36 -3.65 -11.24 0.28
C ASP A 36 -4.49 -10.21 1.06
N GLU A 37 -4.49 -10.32 2.39
CA GLU A 37 -5.26 -9.46 3.28
C GLU A 37 -4.49 -8.21 3.70
N ILE A 38 -5.17 -7.05 3.67
CA ILE A 38 -4.73 -5.83 4.35
C ILE A 38 -5.54 -5.62 5.64
N VAL A 39 -5.02 -4.83 6.58
CA VAL A 39 -5.66 -4.53 7.86
C VAL A 39 -6.12 -3.07 7.92
N ALA A 40 -7.39 -2.85 8.22
CA ALA A 40 -7.94 -1.52 8.49
C ALA A 40 -8.79 -1.54 9.77
N ALA A 41 -8.40 -0.72 10.75
CA ALA A 41 -9.00 -0.69 12.08
C ALA A 41 -9.07 -2.09 12.74
N GLY A 42 -8.01 -2.89 12.59
CA GLY A 42 -7.93 -4.26 13.09
C GLY A 42 -8.72 -5.31 12.29
N HIS A 43 -9.44 -4.92 11.23
CA HIS A 43 -10.17 -5.85 10.37
C HIS A 43 -9.36 -6.24 9.14
N TYR A 44 -9.39 -7.52 8.77
CA TYR A 44 -8.71 -8.06 7.59
C TYR A 44 -9.61 -7.99 6.35
N PHE A 45 -9.08 -7.51 5.22
CA PHE A 45 -9.78 -7.42 3.94
C PHE A 45 -8.94 -7.99 2.82
N HIS A 46 -9.52 -8.91 2.04
CA HIS A 46 -8.86 -9.48 0.85
C HIS A 46 -8.68 -8.41 -0.24
N THR A 47 -7.48 -8.34 -0.80
CA THR A 47 -7.16 -7.51 -1.96
C THR A 47 -7.12 -8.32 -3.26
N GLY A 48 -6.82 -9.63 -3.18
CA GLY A 48 -6.52 -10.46 -4.35
C GLY A 48 -5.11 -10.26 -4.95
N ALA A 49 -4.28 -9.44 -4.29
CA ALA A 49 -2.87 -9.23 -4.60
C ALA A 49 -1.98 -9.83 -3.49
N PRO A 50 -0.70 -10.16 -3.76
CA PRO A 50 0.21 -10.63 -2.71
C PRO A 50 0.49 -9.52 -1.68
N VAL A 51 0.17 -9.79 -0.41
CA VAL A 51 0.34 -8.87 0.71
C VAL A 51 1.18 -9.51 1.82
N VAL A 52 2.16 -8.76 2.30
CA VAL A 52 2.91 -9.04 3.54
C VAL A 52 2.58 -7.95 4.55
N LEU A 53 2.04 -8.33 5.70
CA LEU A 53 1.78 -7.41 6.80
C LEU A 53 3.03 -7.21 7.65
N TRP A 54 3.07 -6.12 8.39
CA TRP A 54 4.10 -5.87 9.40
C TRP A 54 4.24 -6.99 10.46
N THR A 55 3.17 -7.75 10.69
CA THR A 55 3.16 -8.90 11.62
C THR A 55 3.68 -10.19 11.00
N ASP A 56 3.79 -10.26 9.68
CA ASP A 56 4.24 -11.47 9.00
C ASP A 56 5.76 -11.60 9.06
N PRO A 57 6.31 -12.84 9.02
CA PRO A 57 7.73 -13.05 8.83
C PRO A 57 8.25 -12.31 7.58
N GLY A 58 9.27 -11.47 7.78
CA GLY A 58 9.86 -10.66 6.70
C GLY A 58 9.16 -9.31 6.46
N GLY A 59 7.95 -9.10 6.98
CA GLY A 59 7.21 -7.85 6.88
C GLY A 59 7.92 -6.66 7.53
N TYR A 60 7.61 -5.45 7.07
CA TYR A 60 8.21 -4.21 7.57
C TYR A 60 7.34 -3.59 8.66
N ASP A 61 7.87 -3.52 9.89
CA ASP A 61 7.11 -3.12 11.08
C ASP A 61 7.38 -1.69 11.50
N ALA A 62 6.49 -0.78 11.12
CA ALA A 62 6.59 0.64 11.46
C ALA A 62 6.17 0.96 12.91
N TYR A 63 5.70 -0.04 13.68
CA TYR A 63 5.49 0.10 15.11
C TYR A 63 6.78 -0.10 15.92
N ARG A 64 7.86 -0.60 15.29
CA ARG A 64 9.15 -0.79 15.98
C ARG A 64 9.82 0.55 16.24
N VAL A 65 10.33 0.68 17.46
CA VAL A 65 11.16 1.83 17.83
C VAL A 65 12.58 1.62 17.31
N GLU A 66 13.04 0.38 17.24
CA GLU A 66 14.36 0.00 16.80
C GLU A 66 14.55 0.23 15.29
N ARG A 67 15.78 0.59 14.91
CA ARG A 67 16.19 0.63 13.50
C ARG A 67 16.49 -0.77 12.99
N ARG A 68 15.86 -1.15 11.88
CA ARG A 68 15.92 -2.52 11.31
C ARG A 68 17.24 -2.83 10.62
N PHE A 69 17.86 -1.85 9.96
CA PHE A 69 18.96 -2.07 9.00
C PHE A 69 20.32 -1.61 9.51
N VAL A 70 20.49 -1.58 10.83
CA VAL A 70 21.76 -1.27 11.50
C VAL A 70 22.19 -2.43 12.39
N PRO A 71 23.46 -2.50 12.83
CA PRO A 71 23.89 -3.49 13.81
C PRO A 71 23.00 -3.48 15.05
N TRP A 72 22.82 -4.65 15.68
CA TRP A 72 21.88 -4.83 16.79
C TRP A 72 22.18 -3.87 17.96
N GLU A 73 23.45 -3.69 18.27
CA GLU A 73 23.98 -2.81 19.30
C GLU A 73 23.75 -1.31 19.03
N GLU A 74 23.39 -0.93 17.80
CA GLU A 74 23.05 0.44 17.41
C GLU A 74 21.56 0.63 17.12
N SER A 75 20.77 -0.46 17.21
CA SER A 75 19.38 -0.47 16.76
C SER A 75 18.41 0.17 17.74
N ASP A 76 18.75 0.22 19.02
CA ASP A 76 17.87 0.73 20.07
C ASP A 76 17.58 2.24 19.95
N TRP A 77 16.63 2.72 20.77
CA TRP A 77 16.23 4.12 20.79
C TRP A 77 17.35 5.06 21.24
N ASP A 78 18.15 4.66 22.22
CA ASP A 78 19.19 5.53 22.80
C ASP A 78 20.27 5.89 21.78
N ASN A 79 20.59 4.95 20.89
CA ASN A 79 21.48 5.16 19.76
C ASN A 79 20.80 5.81 18.55
N SER A 80 19.47 5.70 18.44
CA SER A 80 18.72 6.19 17.28
C SER A 80 18.28 7.65 17.39
N LYS A 81 18.15 8.21 18.61
CA LYS A 81 17.61 9.56 18.85
C LYS A 81 18.34 10.72 18.16
N GLU A 82 19.61 10.54 17.80
CA GLU A 82 20.40 11.53 17.06
C GLU A 82 20.14 11.48 15.54
N VAL A 83 19.57 10.38 15.04
CA VAL A 83 19.28 10.14 13.62
C VAL A 83 17.79 10.34 13.32
N VAL A 84 16.93 9.82 14.19
CA VAL A 84 15.47 9.87 14.05
C VAL A 84 14.86 10.64 15.22
N ARG A 85 14.02 11.62 14.91
CA ARG A 85 13.53 12.61 15.87
C ARG A 85 12.51 12.09 16.90
N ASP A 86 11.88 10.96 16.63
CA ASP A 86 10.79 10.42 17.44
C ASP A 86 10.89 8.88 17.47
N PRO A 87 10.60 8.22 18.61
CA PRO A 87 10.50 6.77 18.67
C PRO A 87 9.34 6.22 17.84
N ASN A 88 8.23 6.97 17.73
CA ASN A 88 7.09 6.62 16.90
C ASN A 88 7.22 7.24 15.51
N ARG A 89 7.02 6.45 14.46
CA ARG A 89 7.17 6.92 13.07
C ARG A 89 5.80 7.20 12.43
N PHE A 90 4.77 7.22 13.26
CA PHE A 90 3.37 7.45 12.92
C PHE A 90 2.73 8.26 14.06
N GLY A 91 1.45 8.63 13.92
CA GLY A 91 0.72 9.24 15.02
C GLY A 91 -0.77 9.00 14.96
N LEU A 92 -1.51 9.73 15.80
CA LEU A 92 -2.96 9.75 15.77
C LEU A 92 -3.46 10.66 14.64
N ARG A 93 -4.42 10.17 13.83
CA ARG A 93 -5.14 11.04 12.88
C ARG A 93 -5.94 12.04 13.68
N HIS A 94 -5.83 13.32 13.37
CA HIS A 94 -6.58 14.37 14.01
C HIS A 94 -7.08 15.33 12.94
N LYS A 95 -8.37 15.26 12.65
CA LYS A 95 -9.01 16.34 11.91
C LYS A 95 -9.32 17.44 12.92
N GLY A 96 -8.86 18.67 12.65
CA GLY A 96 -8.92 19.78 13.63
C GLY A 96 -10.34 20.20 14.06
N ASP A 97 -11.38 19.62 13.46
CA ASP A 97 -12.80 19.84 13.71
C ASP A 97 -13.49 18.69 14.49
N TRP A 98 -12.76 17.68 14.96
CA TRP A 98 -13.39 16.56 15.67
C TRP A 98 -13.88 16.91 17.08
N PRO A 99 -15.08 16.41 17.47
CA PRO A 99 -15.56 16.53 18.84
C PRO A 99 -14.61 15.85 19.84
N GLU A 100 -14.45 16.43 21.03
CA GLU A 100 -13.66 15.87 22.13
C GLU A 100 -14.07 14.42 22.45
N GLU A 101 -15.37 14.12 22.41
CA GLU A 101 -15.90 12.76 22.59
C GLU A 101 -15.32 11.76 21.57
N THR A 102 -15.10 12.18 20.32
CA THR A 102 -14.48 11.33 19.30
C THR A 102 -13.01 11.07 19.62
N LEU A 103 -12.29 12.09 20.10
CA LEU A 103 -10.89 11.93 20.53
C LEU A 103 -10.78 11.01 21.74
N GLU A 104 -11.70 11.13 22.71
CA GLU A 104 -11.77 10.27 23.89
C GLU A 104 -12.15 8.82 23.53
N GLN A 105 -13.09 8.62 22.60
CA GLN A 105 -13.42 7.30 22.06
C GLN A 105 -12.18 6.65 21.45
N ILE A 106 -11.43 7.35 20.60
CA ILE A 106 -10.23 6.79 19.98
C ILE A 106 -9.16 6.52 21.03
N ARG A 107 -8.95 7.42 21.98
CA ARG A 107 -7.94 7.27 23.04
C ARG A 107 -8.21 6.05 23.94
N GLY A 108 -9.48 5.82 24.31
CA GLY A 108 -9.86 4.77 25.25
C GLY A 108 -10.24 3.43 24.61
N GLY A 109 -10.79 3.45 23.39
CA GLY A 109 -11.36 2.28 22.70
C GLY A 109 -10.74 1.97 21.33
N GLY A 110 -9.83 2.80 20.84
CA GLY A 110 -9.24 2.67 19.51
C GLY A 110 -10.17 3.13 18.39
N TRP A 111 -9.71 2.90 17.17
CA TRP A 111 -10.49 3.20 15.97
C TRP A 111 -11.52 2.12 15.69
N ASP A 112 -12.78 2.53 15.50
CA ASP A 112 -13.74 1.69 14.80
C ASP A 112 -13.66 1.91 13.28
N LEU A 113 -14.05 0.89 12.52
CA LEU A 113 -14.04 0.95 11.07
C LEU A 113 -14.94 2.08 10.51
N PRO A 114 -16.19 2.29 10.98
CA PRO A 114 -17.04 3.38 10.48
C PRO A 114 -16.45 4.79 10.64
N LEU A 115 -15.69 5.05 11.72
CA LEU A 115 -14.97 6.30 11.94
C LEU A 115 -13.80 6.45 10.98
N LEU A 116 -13.05 5.38 10.73
CA LEU A 116 -12.00 5.41 9.72
C LEU A 116 -12.57 5.62 8.32
N GLN A 117 -13.71 4.99 8.00
CA GLN A 117 -14.41 5.10 6.71
C GLN A 117 -14.89 6.50 6.37
N ARG A 118 -15.30 7.29 7.37
CA ARG A 118 -15.68 8.71 7.18
C ARG A 118 -14.50 9.69 7.26
N THR A 119 -13.31 9.19 7.61
CA THR A 119 -12.10 10.01 7.78
C THR A 119 -11.20 9.93 6.55
N VAL A 120 -10.98 8.72 6.04
CA VAL A 120 -10.07 8.47 4.91
C VAL A 120 -10.83 8.63 3.60
N ASP A 121 -10.39 9.57 2.77
CA ASP A 121 -11.00 9.86 1.48
C ASP A 121 -9.98 10.10 0.35
N GLN A 122 -8.69 9.95 0.65
CA GLN A 122 -7.61 10.06 -0.34
C GLN A 122 -6.68 8.86 -0.30
N PHE A 123 -6.25 8.42 -1.49
CA PHE A 123 -5.14 7.49 -1.67
C PHE A 123 -3.97 8.20 -2.36
N VAL A 124 -2.92 8.50 -1.60
CA VAL A 124 -1.78 9.27 -2.10
C VAL A 124 -0.75 8.34 -2.73
N ILE A 125 -0.39 8.63 -3.98
CA ILE A 125 0.53 7.83 -4.78
C ILE A 125 1.91 8.49 -4.78
N HIS A 126 2.91 7.73 -4.35
CA HIS A 126 4.32 8.09 -4.35
C HIS A 126 5.15 7.08 -5.15
N TYR A 127 6.33 7.49 -5.58
CA TYR A 127 7.43 6.57 -5.84
C TYR A 127 8.52 6.77 -4.79
N ASP A 128 9.33 5.75 -4.55
CA ASP A 128 10.28 5.74 -3.45
C ASP A 128 11.66 6.35 -3.75
N VAL A 129 12.08 6.42 -5.02
CA VAL A 129 13.48 6.75 -5.42
C VAL A 129 14.50 5.78 -4.79
N CYS A 130 14.06 4.59 -4.42
CA CYS A 130 14.86 3.57 -3.73
C CYS A 130 14.94 2.28 -4.57
N GLY A 131 13.93 2.00 -5.39
CA GLY A 131 13.93 0.90 -6.35
C GLY A 131 13.56 -0.47 -5.75
N THR A 132 13.48 -0.60 -4.42
CA THR A 132 12.92 -1.77 -3.72
C THR A 132 12.28 -1.37 -2.38
N SER A 133 11.29 -2.14 -1.92
CA SER A 133 10.59 -1.86 -0.65
C SER A 133 11.54 -1.94 0.55
N GLN A 134 12.55 -2.83 0.51
CA GLN A 134 13.56 -2.91 1.56
C GLN A 134 14.30 -1.59 1.75
N LYS A 135 14.76 -1.01 0.63
CA LYS A 135 15.51 0.26 0.69
C LYS A 135 14.59 1.42 1.02
N CYS A 136 13.35 1.40 0.54
CA CYS A 136 12.32 2.35 0.92
C CYS A 136 12.12 2.39 2.44
N PHE A 137 11.93 1.22 3.09
CA PHE A 137 11.74 1.15 4.53
C PHE A 137 12.97 1.66 5.31
N ASP A 138 14.19 1.32 4.89
CA ASP A 138 15.43 1.87 5.47
C ASP A 138 15.43 3.40 5.43
N VAL A 139 15.14 3.97 4.27
CA VAL A 139 15.14 5.42 4.10
C VAL A 139 14.05 6.09 4.92
N LEU A 140 12.81 5.61 4.85
CA LEU A 140 11.69 6.24 5.55
C LEU A 140 11.83 6.08 7.06
N HIS A 141 11.98 4.85 7.53
CA HIS A 141 11.89 4.52 8.94
C HIS A 141 13.20 4.82 9.68
N ASP A 142 14.32 4.23 9.22
CA ASP A 142 15.57 4.24 9.98
C ASP A 142 16.40 5.52 9.82
N ARG A 143 16.12 6.31 8.77
CA ARG A 143 16.94 7.50 8.44
C ARG A 143 16.17 8.81 8.45
N ARG A 144 14.91 8.81 8.03
CA ARG A 144 14.14 10.06 7.83
C ARG A 144 13.05 10.30 8.86
N CYS A 145 12.77 9.30 9.69
CA CYS A 145 11.68 9.36 10.65
C CYS A 145 10.34 9.67 9.95
N LEU A 146 10.04 8.91 8.90
CA LEU A 146 8.82 8.96 8.09
C LEU A 146 8.18 7.55 8.06
N SER A 147 6.97 7.47 7.55
CA SER A 147 6.25 6.21 7.35
C SER A 147 5.26 6.31 6.22
N VAL A 148 4.83 5.15 5.73
CA VAL A 148 3.80 5.00 4.70
C VAL A 148 2.96 3.76 4.99
N HIS A 149 1.69 3.76 4.62
CA HIS A 149 0.82 2.61 4.86
C HIS A 149 1.25 1.40 4.04
N PHE A 150 1.54 1.62 2.76
CA PHE A 150 1.92 0.59 1.81
C PHE A 150 3.26 0.89 1.14
N MET A 151 4.05 -0.16 0.89
CA MET A 151 5.12 -0.15 -0.09
C MET A 151 4.81 -1.21 -1.15
N LEU A 152 5.10 -0.93 -2.42
CA LEU A 152 4.84 -1.85 -3.54
C LEU A 152 6.15 -2.15 -4.25
N ASP A 153 6.64 -3.38 -4.10
CA ASP A 153 7.91 -3.80 -4.68
C ASP A 153 7.81 -4.08 -6.18
N ILE A 154 8.95 -4.23 -6.85
CA ILE A 154 9.04 -4.40 -8.30
C ILE A 154 8.37 -5.69 -8.81
N ASP A 155 8.20 -6.69 -7.95
CA ASP A 155 7.54 -7.96 -8.24
C ASP A 155 6.02 -7.94 -7.97
N GLY A 156 5.47 -6.78 -7.61
CA GLY A 156 4.07 -6.62 -7.27
C GLY A 156 3.71 -6.98 -5.82
N THR A 157 4.66 -7.37 -4.98
CA THR A 157 4.38 -7.60 -3.55
C THR A 157 4.03 -6.30 -2.85
N ILE A 158 2.88 -6.28 -2.18
CA ILE A 158 2.46 -5.19 -1.30
C ILE A 158 2.96 -5.48 0.11
N TYR A 159 3.68 -4.54 0.70
CA TYR A 159 4.00 -4.54 2.13
C TYR A 159 3.14 -3.51 2.84
N GLN A 160 2.28 -3.94 3.76
CA GLN A 160 1.58 -3.01 4.66
C GLN A 160 2.40 -2.84 5.94
N THR A 161 2.83 -1.62 6.24
CA THR A 161 3.78 -1.39 7.36
C THR A 161 3.11 -1.03 8.69
N LEU A 162 1.84 -0.63 8.64
CA LEU A 162 1.02 -0.21 9.77
C LEU A 162 -0.48 -0.30 9.41
N ASP A 163 -1.34 -0.40 10.43
CA ASP A 163 -2.80 -0.41 10.25
C ASP A 163 -3.26 0.92 9.64
N LEU A 164 -4.23 0.89 8.71
CA LEU A 164 -4.77 2.10 8.07
C LEU A 164 -5.39 3.10 9.04
N LYS A 165 -5.70 2.68 10.27
CA LYS A 165 -6.14 3.59 11.34
C LYS A 165 -5.07 4.60 11.77
N GLU A 166 -3.80 4.23 11.64
CA GLU A 166 -2.70 5.10 12.05
C GLU A 166 -2.52 6.25 11.06
N ARG A 167 -1.95 7.35 11.53
CA ARG A 167 -1.52 8.47 10.69
C ARG A 167 -0.07 8.26 10.28
N ALA A 168 0.16 7.70 9.09
CA ALA A 168 1.50 7.69 8.51
C ALA A 168 1.97 9.12 8.15
N TRP A 169 3.28 9.33 8.07
CA TRP A 169 3.89 10.63 7.80
C TRP A 169 4.49 10.69 6.38
N HIS A 170 3.62 10.83 5.37
CA HIS A 170 4.01 10.72 3.95
C HIS A 170 3.65 11.95 3.09
N ALA A 171 2.52 12.61 3.35
CA ALA A 171 1.89 13.60 2.48
C ALA A 171 1.58 14.95 3.17
N GLY A 172 2.31 15.29 4.23
CA GLY A 172 2.19 16.60 4.91
C GLY A 172 0.79 16.84 5.48
N HIS A 173 0.07 17.83 4.95
CA HIS A 173 -1.28 18.17 5.42
C HIS A 173 -2.35 17.13 5.06
N ALA A 174 -2.08 16.24 4.10
CA ALA A 174 -3.04 15.20 3.71
C ALA A 174 -3.01 13.96 4.62
N ASN A 175 -1.95 13.80 5.43
CA ASN A 175 -1.72 12.62 6.28
C ASN A 175 -2.97 12.19 7.09
N ASP A 176 -3.71 13.14 7.63
CA ASP A 176 -4.86 12.85 8.51
C ASP A 176 -6.04 12.21 7.78
N ARG A 177 -6.20 12.47 6.48
CA ARG A 177 -7.32 12.01 5.64
C ARG A 177 -6.92 11.00 4.56
N SER A 178 -5.63 10.66 4.48
CA SER A 178 -5.13 9.78 3.43
C SER A 178 -4.57 8.47 3.96
N VAL A 179 -4.62 7.47 3.08
CA VAL A 179 -3.65 6.37 3.07
C VAL A 179 -2.64 6.62 1.95
N GLY A 180 -1.44 6.05 2.07
CA GLY A 180 -0.33 6.35 1.17
C GLY A 180 0.36 5.09 0.69
N ILE A 181 0.89 5.11 -0.51
CA ILE A 181 1.74 4.05 -1.06
C ILE A 181 3.04 4.61 -1.62
N GLU A 182 4.16 3.95 -1.31
CA GLU A 182 5.46 4.18 -1.92
C GLU A 182 5.76 3.05 -2.90
N ILE A 183 5.83 3.37 -4.19
CA ILE A 183 6.05 2.38 -5.25
C ILE A 183 7.54 2.32 -5.59
N ALA A 184 8.10 1.10 -5.59
CA ALA A 184 9.49 0.85 -5.96
C ALA A 184 9.77 1.32 -7.38
N ASN A 185 10.44 2.47 -7.52
CA ASN A 185 10.81 3.08 -8.79
C ASN A 185 11.89 4.14 -8.56
N MET A 186 12.86 4.24 -9.46
CA MET A 186 13.93 5.24 -9.33
C MET A 186 13.48 6.69 -9.55
N GLY A 187 12.24 6.90 -9.96
CA GLY A 187 11.64 8.23 -10.07
C GLY A 187 12.01 8.96 -11.36
N ALA A 188 11.70 10.25 -11.36
CA ALA A 188 11.74 11.09 -12.55
C ALA A 188 12.83 12.17 -12.45
N TYR A 189 13.59 12.36 -13.54
CA TYR A 189 14.76 13.24 -13.60
C TYR A 189 14.69 14.24 -14.76
N ARG A 190 15.38 15.37 -14.63
CA ARG A 190 15.50 16.40 -15.69
C ARG A 190 16.37 15.96 -16.86
N ASP A 191 17.43 15.23 -16.57
CA ASP A 191 18.38 14.74 -17.56
C ASP A 191 17.97 13.33 -18.02
N PRO A 192 17.68 13.09 -19.31
CA PRO A 192 17.36 11.76 -19.81
C PRO A 192 18.54 10.78 -19.64
N ASN A 193 19.77 11.28 -19.49
CA ASN A 193 20.99 10.49 -19.30
C ASN A 193 21.46 10.43 -17.84
N ALA A 194 20.60 10.78 -16.87
CA ALA A 194 20.94 10.69 -15.46
C ALA A 194 21.51 9.30 -15.11
N SER A 195 22.64 9.26 -14.37
CA SER A 195 23.39 8.03 -14.08
C SER A 195 22.57 6.96 -13.36
N VAL A 196 21.52 7.37 -12.65
CA VAL A 196 20.53 6.46 -12.06
C VAL A 196 19.91 5.52 -13.09
N PHE A 197 19.66 5.99 -14.32
CA PHE A 197 19.03 5.17 -15.35
C PHE A 197 19.95 4.08 -15.84
N SER A 198 21.23 4.37 -16.09
CA SER A 198 22.19 3.34 -16.50
C SER A 198 22.58 2.39 -15.36
N THR A 199 22.39 2.81 -14.10
CA THR A 199 22.61 1.98 -12.91
C THR A 199 21.47 0.97 -12.71
N TRP A 200 20.23 1.41 -12.90
CA TRP A 200 19.03 0.63 -12.56
C TRP A 200 18.30 0.01 -13.74
N TYR A 201 18.65 0.38 -14.97
CA TYR A 201 18.00 -0.14 -16.16
C TYR A 201 19.06 -0.57 -17.18
N GLY A 202 19.04 -1.86 -17.50
CA GLY A 202 19.95 -2.49 -18.47
C GLY A 202 19.20 -3.18 -19.58
N LYS A 203 19.89 -3.50 -20.68
CA LYS A 203 19.33 -4.35 -21.74
C LYS A 203 19.56 -5.83 -21.41
N ASP A 204 18.53 -6.65 -21.60
CA ASP A 204 18.67 -8.11 -21.60
C ASP A 204 19.32 -8.62 -22.89
N ALA A 205 19.53 -9.94 -22.98
CA ALA A 205 20.13 -10.58 -24.17
C ALA A 205 19.31 -10.39 -25.47
N LYS A 206 18.03 -10.01 -25.35
CA LYS A 206 17.11 -9.73 -26.47
C LYS A 206 16.97 -8.22 -26.72
N GLY A 207 17.72 -7.38 -26.00
CA GLY A 207 17.67 -5.92 -26.12
C GLY A 207 16.52 -5.25 -25.39
N ARG A 208 15.72 -5.97 -24.59
CA ARG A 208 14.63 -5.39 -23.80
C ARG A 208 15.20 -4.68 -22.57
N ILE A 209 14.62 -3.54 -22.21
CA ILE A 209 14.96 -2.84 -20.98
C ILE A 209 14.43 -3.64 -19.79
N ARG A 210 15.32 -4.01 -18.87
CA ARG A 210 15.01 -4.66 -17.60
C ARG A 210 15.52 -3.83 -16.44
N ILE A 211 14.89 -3.98 -15.28
CA ILE A 211 15.39 -3.46 -14.02
C ILE A 211 16.65 -4.25 -13.64
N THR A 212 17.69 -3.54 -13.22
CA THR A 212 18.95 -4.09 -12.72
C THR A 212 19.19 -3.58 -11.32
N ILE A 213 18.89 -4.41 -10.32
CA ILE A 213 19.21 -4.10 -8.93
C ILE A 213 20.74 -4.02 -8.80
N PRO A 214 21.29 -2.92 -8.25
CA PRO A 214 22.73 -2.78 -8.04
C PRO A 214 23.28 -3.92 -7.15
N GLU A 215 24.46 -4.43 -7.48
CA GLU A 215 25.10 -5.53 -6.74
C GLU A 215 25.24 -5.24 -5.23
N SER A 216 25.47 -3.96 -4.87
CA SER A 216 25.54 -3.51 -3.47
C SER A 216 24.25 -3.69 -2.67
N MET A 217 23.13 -4.00 -3.34
CA MET A 217 21.83 -4.27 -2.73
C MET A 217 21.49 -5.76 -2.69
N GLY A 218 22.37 -6.65 -3.18
CA GLY A 218 22.09 -8.09 -3.25
C GLY A 218 20.89 -8.39 -4.15
N ASP A 219 19.92 -9.15 -3.65
CA ASP A 219 18.64 -9.40 -4.30
C ASP A 219 17.62 -8.24 -4.13
N GLY A 220 18.01 -7.19 -3.41
CA GLY A 220 17.19 -6.02 -3.13
C GLY A 220 16.04 -6.28 -2.17
N GLY A 221 15.95 -7.47 -1.56
CA GLY A 221 14.84 -7.89 -0.73
C GLY A 221 13.57 -8.24 -1.52
N VAL A 222 13.69 -8.45 -2.83
CA VAL A 222 12.57 -8.84 -3.68
C VAL A 222 12.08 -10.22 -3.27
N ARG A 223 10.76 -10.35 -3.05
CA ARG A 223 10.19 -11.54 -2.44
C ARG A 223 10.18 -12.73 -3.38
N THR A 224 9.91 -12.47 -4.66
CA THR A 224 9.85 -13.49 -5.71
C THR A 224 11.26 -13.90 -6.13
N PRO A 225 11.66 -15.17 -5.91
CA PRO A 225 13.00 -15.64 -6.27
C PRO A 225 13.27 -15.48 -7.77
N ASP A 226 14.48 -15.03 -8.10
CA ASP A 226 14.96 -14.85 -9.48
C ASP A 226 14.08 -13.92 -10.35
N PHE A 227 13.29 -13.04 -9.72
CA PHE A 227 12.43 -12.10 -10.42
C PHE A 227 13.24 -11.13 -11.29
N ILE A 228 12.77 -10.91 -12.52
CA ILE A 228 13.33 -9.93 -13.45
C ILE A 228 12.20 -8.98 -13.86
N GLY A 229 12.24 -7.77 -13.32
CA GLY A 229 11.27 -6.73 -13.65
C GLY A 229 11.55 -6.09 -15.01
N TYR A 230 10.49 -5.81 -15.76
CA TYR A 230 10.51 -5.06 -17.00
C TYR A 230 9.57 -3.86 -16.87
N PRO A 231 10.00 -2.63 -17.20
CA PRO A 231 9.08 -1.50 -17.32
C PRO A 231 7.99 -1.83 -18.34
N SER A 232 6.73 -1.59 -17.98
CA SER A 232 5.57 -1.92 -18.82
C SER A 232 5.64 -1.27 -20.19
N ARG A 233 5.97 0.04 -20.23
CA ARG A 233 6.48 0.69 -21.44
C ARG A 233 7.99 0.47 -21.55
N PRO A 234 8.50 -0.19 -22.61
CA PRO A 234 9.91 -0.58 -22.73
C PRO A 234 10.83 0.57 -23.15
N TYR A 235 10.43 1.81 -22.87
CA TYR A 235 11.14 3.04 -23.19
C TYR A 235 10.96 4.05 -22.06
N GLN A 236 11.90 4.99 -21.97
CA GLN A 236 11.81 6.08 -21.02
C GLN A 236 10.66 7.01 -21.42
N VAL A 237 9.72 7.23 -20.49
CA VAL A 237 8.59 8.14 -20.68
C VAL A 237 9.07 9.56 -20.41
N GLU A 238 8.84 10.44 -21.36
CA GLU A 238 9.04 11.87 -21.24
C GLU A 238 7.69 12.56 -21.00
N GLY A 239 7.63 13.46 -20.01
CA GLY A 239 6.43 14.26 -19.77
C GLY A 239 6.63 15.41 -18.78
N PRO A 240 5.74 16.42 -18.78
CA PRO A 240 5.84 17.56 -17.88
C PRO A 240 5.34 17.21 -16.47
N VAL A 241 6.06 17.65 -15.44
CA VAL A 241 5.61 17.66 -14.04
C VAL A 241 6.02 19.01 -13.43
N GLN A 242 5.07 19.72 -12.81
CA GLN A 242 5.27 21.09 -12.32
C GLN A 242 5.87 22.04 -13.37
N GLY A 243 5.41 21.91 -14.62
CA GLY A 243 5.88 22.75 -15.74
C GLY A 243 7.28 22.42 -16.26
N GLU A 244 7.95 21.41 -15.73
CA GLU A 244 9.27 20.99 -16.19
C GLU A 244 9.25 19.59 -16.82
N THR A 245 9.97 19.41 -17.92
CA THR A 245 10.15 18.09 -18.52
C THR A 245 10.87 17.15 -17.57
N ARG A 246 10.35 15.93 -17.49
CA ARG A 246 10.89 14.83 -16.70
C ARG A 246 10.93 13.57 -17.53
N TYR A 247 11.92 12.74 -17.22
CA TYR A 247 12.13 11.45 -17.82
C TYR A 247 12.05 10.38 -16.74
N GLN A 248 11.36 9.27 -17.00
CA GLN A 248 11.14 8.20 -16.03
C GLN A 248 10.90 6.87 -16.76
N TYR A 249 11.44 5.77 -16.23
CA TYR A 249 11.01 4.43 -16.66
C TYR A 249 9.74 4.01 -15.91
N ASP A 250 8.86 3.34 -16.63
CA ASP A 250 7.56 2.90 -16.13
C ASP A 250 7.66 1.86 -15.01
N LEU A 251 6.55 1.65 -14.31
CA LEU A 251 6.36 0.55 -13.38
C LEU A 251 6.29 -0.79 -14.12
N THR A 252 6.49 -1.89 -13.41
CA THR A 252 6.28 -3.25 -13.95
C THR A 252 4.79 -3.57 -14.11
N ASP A 253 4.46 -4.58 -14.92
CA ASP A 253 3.07 -5.02 -15.06
C ASP A 253 2.55 -5.65 -13.75
N GLU A 254 3.42 -6.32 -12.99
CA GLU A 254 3.14 -6.88 -11.67
C GLU A 254 2.79 -5.79 -10.65
N GLN A 255 3.52 -4.67 -10.67
CA GLN A 255 3.18 -3.50 -9.86
C GLN A 255 1.79 -2.96 -10.22
N TYR A 256 1.49 -2.79 -11.50
CA TYR A 256 0.18 -2.29 -11.92
C TYR A 256 -0.96 -3.25 -11.52
N ASP A 257 -0.79 -4.56 -11.68
CA ASP A 257 -1.79 -5.56 -11.28
C ASP A 257 -2.13 -5.47 -9.78
N SER A 258 -1.12 -5.47 -8.93
CA SER A 258 -1.30 -5.33 -7.48
C SER A 258 -1.87 -3.96 -7.08
N LEU A 259 -1.44 -2.88 -7.72
CA LEU A 259 -1.94 -1.54 -7.43
C LEU A 259 -3.42 -1.37 -7.82
N ILE A 260 -3.84 -1.97 -8.94
CA ILE A 260 -5.25 -2.00 -9.37
C ILE A 260 -6.12 -2.68 -8.32
N LYS A 261 -5.71 -3.87 -7.88
CA LYS A 261 -6.41 -4.68 -6.88
C LYS A 261 -6.47 -3.99 -5.52
N LEU A 262 -5.35 -3.43 -5.06
CA LEU A 262 -5.29 -2.64 -3.83
C LEU A 262 -6.21 -1.43 -3.91
N THR A 263 -6.22 -0.71 -5.04
CA THR A 263 -7.07 0.46 -5.26
C THR A 263 -8.56 0.08 -5.21
N ALA A 264 -8.95 -1.02 -5.84
CA ALA A 264 -10.33 -1.53 -5.78
C ALA A 264 -10.74 -1.94 -4.36
N ALA A 265 -9.84 -2.60 -3.62
CA ALA A 265 -10.06 -2.97 -2.22
C ALA A 265 -10.20 -1.73 -1.33
N LEU A 266 -9.33 -0.74 -1.48
CA LEU A 266 -9.39 0.53 -0.74
C LEU A 266 -10.68 1.30 -1.03
N HIS A 267 -11.15 1.33 -2.28
CA HIS A 267 -12.45 1.94 -2.62
C HIS A 267 -13.63 1.21 -1.95
N LYS A 268 -13.60 -0.13 -1.91
CA LYS A 268 -14.63 -0.94 -1.22
C LYS A 268 -14.62 -0.69 0.29
N ILE A 269 -13.44 -0.58 0.91
CA ILE A 269 -13.29 -0.34 2.34
C ILE A 269 -13.63 1.12 2.68
N PHE A 270 -13.15 2.07 1.90
CA PHE A 270 -13.31 3.52 2.05
C PHE A 270 -14.03 4.10 0.83
N PRO A 271 -15.38 4.10 0.80
CA PRO A 271 -16.14 4.57 -0.36
C PRO A 271 -15.89 6.04 -0.73
N LEU A 272 -15.33 6.83 0.19
CA LEU A 272 -14.91 8.20 -0.08
C LEU A 272 -13.61 8.29 -0.87
N ILE A 273 -12.81 7.23 -0.99
CA ILE A 273 -11.73 7.15 -1.98
C ILE A 273 -12.38 6.84 -3.32
N GLU A 274 -12.79 7.87 -4.05
CA GLU A 274 -13.39 7.70 -5.37
C GLU A 274 -12.36 7.13 -6.37
N LEU A 275 -12.83 6.32 -7.33
CA LEU A 275 -11.99 5.83 -8.42
C LEU A 275 -11.82 6.91 -9.49
N ASP A 276 -11.16 7.99 -9.09
CA ASP A 276 -10.83 9.12 -9.93
C ASP A 276 -9.51 9.79 -9.51
N TYR A 277 -9.01 10.70 -10.35
CA TYR A 277 -7.80 11.48 -10.09
C TYR A 277 -7.96 12.92 -10.62
N PRO A 278 -7.17 13.90 -10.12
CA PRO A 278 -7.29 15.29 -10.54
C PRO A 278 -7.05 15.50 -12.03
N ARG A 279 -7.90 16.34 -12.64
CA ARG A 279 -7.81 16.70 -14.06
C ARG A 279 -7.82 18.21 -14.25
N GLY A 280 -7.14 18.67 -15.29
CA GLY A 280 -7.19 20.07 -15.71
C GLY A 280 -8.53 20.40 -16.39
N PRO A 281 -8.74 21.67 -16.76
CA PRO A 281 -9.96 22.13 -17.45
C PRO A 281 -10.24 21.41 -18.78
N ASP A 282 -9.23 20.79 -19.39
CA ASP A 282 -9.34 20.01 -20.62
C ASP A 282 -9.80 18.56 -20.39
N GLY A 283 -10.07 18.18 -19.14
CA GLY A 283 -10.47 16.82 -18.78
C GLY A 283 -9.35 15.80 -18.91
N LYS A 284 -8.08 16.23 -18.92
CA LYS A 284 -6.90 15.35 -18.87
C LYS A 284 -6.24 15.43 -17.51
N LEU A 285 -5.41 14.44 -17.19
CA LEU A 285 -4.57 14.46 -16.00
C LEU A 285 -3.86 15.81 -15.87
N THR A 286 -3.95 16.44 -14.70
CA THR A 286 -3.07 17.55 -14.36
C THR A 286 -1.79 17.00 -13.73
N THR A 287 -0.63 17.58 -14.08
CA THR A 287 0.67 17.19 -13.51
C THR A 287 1.30 18.30 -12.66
N VAL A 288 0.46 19.23 -12.24
CA VAL A 288 0.84 20.35 -11.36
C VAL A 288 0.09 20.28 -10.05
N MET A 289 0.56 21.05 -9.07
CA MET A 289 -0.15 21.25 -7.81
C MET A 289 -1.57 21.76 -8.08
N VAL A 290 -2.56 21.10 -7.48
CA VAL A 290 -3.95 21.53 -7.44
C VAL A 290 -4.07 22.60 -6.35
N ASP A 291 -4.96 23.58 -6.49
CA ASP A 291 -5.07 24.61 -5.45
C ASP A 291 -5.58 24.03 -4.11
N MET A 292 -5.33 24.74 -3.01
CA MET A 292 -5.62 24.22 -1.68
C MET A 292 -7.11 23.97 -1.41
N GLU A 293 -8.02 24.67 -2.10
CA GLU A 293 -9.46 24.50 -1.90
C GLU A 293 -9.96 23.26 -2.65
N ASP A 294 -9.51 23.10 -3.88
CA ASP A 294 -9.74 21.90 -4.68
C ASP A 294 -9.11 20.67 -4.01
N GLN A 295 -7.91 20.79 -3.43
CA GLN A 295 -7.29 19.70 -2.65
C GLN A 295 -8.13 19.29 -1.44
N LYS A 296 -8.78 20.25 -0.76
CA LYS A 296 -9.68 19.95 0.36
C LYS A 296 -10.95 19.24 -0.12
N GLY A 297 -11.50 19.67 -1.25
CA GLY A 297 -12.71 19.07 -1.84
C GLY A 297 -12.48 17.71 -2.51
N PHE A 298 -11.26 17.46 -3.00
CA PHE A 298 -10.97 16.27 -3.80
C PHE A 298 -10.94 14.99 -2.98
N ARG A 299 -11.52 13.95 -3.58
CA ARG A 299 -11.67 12.59 -3.04
C ARG A 299 -11.23 11.60 -4.11
N GLY A 300 -10.43 10.61 -3.72
CA GLY A 300 -9.90 9.60 -4.64
C GLY A 300 -8.39 9.49 -4.68
N LEU A 301 -7.84 9.09 -5.82
CA LEU A 301 -6.40 8.88 -5.99
C LEU A 301 -5.72 10.22 -6.30
N ILE A 302 -4.62 10.50 -5.60
CA ILE A 302 -3.91 11.77 -5.76
C ILE A 302 -2.40 11.57 -5.74
N GLY A 303 -1.71 12.09 -6.74
CA GLY A 303 -0.25 12.11 -6.77
C GLY A 303 0.31 13.16 -5.80
N HIS A 304 1.48 12.94 -5.21
CA HIS A 304 2.08 13.89 -4.30
C HIS A 304 2.36 15.27 -4.93
N TYR A 305 2.68 15.30 -6.22
CA TYR A 305 2.83 16.55 -6.98
C TYR A 305 1.51 17.37 -7.01
N HIS A 306 0.34 16.74 -6.86
CA HIS A 306 -0.93 17.48 -6.81
C HIS A 306 -1.10 18.20 -5.48
N LEU A 307 -0.45 17.72 -4.42
CA LEU A 307 -0.52 18.29 -3.06
C LEU A 307 0.48 19.43 -2.87
N THR A 308 1.64 19.37 -3.51
CA THR A 308 2.69 20.40 -3.41
C THR A 308 3.54 20.50 -4.67
N ASP A 309 3.91 21.73 -5.02
CA ASP A 309 4.83 22.08 -6.10
C ASP A 309 6.29 21.63 -5.88
N ARG A 310 6.64 21.24 -4.65
CA ARG A 310 7.98 20.75 -4.28
C ARG A 310 8.18 19.26 -4.54
N LYS A 311 7.17 18.59 -5.11
CA LYS A 311 7.15 17.15 -5.35
C LYS A 311 6.84 16.87 -6.80
N GLN A 312 7.35 15.74 -7.26
CA GLN A 312 7.26 15.30 -8.64
C GLN A 312 6.70 13.87 -8.78
N ASP A 313 6.50 13.16 -7.67
CA ASP A 313 5.92 11.83 -7.61
C ASP A 313 4.39 11.86 -7.80
N PRO A 314 3.81 10.87 -8.53
CA PRO A 314 4.43 9.63 -9.04
C PRO A 314 5.11 9.76 -10.42
N GLY A 315 5.28 10.98 -10.94
CA GLY A 315 6.03 11.26 -12.16
C GLY A 315 5.25 11.03 -13.46
N PRO A 316 5.86 11.36 -14.61
CA PRO A 316 5.19 11.30 -15.92
C PRO A 316 4.92 9.87 -16.41
N ALA A 317 5.60 8.86 -15.87
CA ALA A 317 5.40 7.47 -16.26
C ALA A 317 4.25 6.80 -15.51
N PHE A 318 3.64 7.38 -14.49
CA PHE A 318 2.52 6.70 -13.82
C PHE A 318 1.26 6.67 -14.69
N ASP A 319 0.77 5.47 -15.05
CA ASP A 319 -0.44 5.28 -15.85
C ASP A 319 -1.72 5.32 -14.99
N TRP A 320 -2.17 6.54 -14.70
CA TRP A 320 -3.40 6.82 -13.96
C TRP A 320 -4.64 6.13 -14.52
N ASP A 321 -4.74 6.11 -15.85
CA ASP A 321 -5.89 5.57 -16.56
C ASP A 321 -5.95 4.05 -16.42
N ARG A 322 -4.80 3.36 -16.54
CA ARG A 322 -4.69 1.93 -16.30
C ARG A 322 -5.14 1.56 -14.89
N VAL A 323 -4.66 2.29 -13.88
CA VAL A 323 -5.00 2.01 -12.47
C VAL A 323 -6.49 2.22 -12.21
N VAL A 324 -7.05 3.37 -12.59
CA VAL A 324 -8.46 3.68 -12.31
C VAL A 324 -9.42 2.81 -13.13
N LYS A 325 -9.14 2.58 -14.43
CA LYS A 325 -10.00 1.71 -15.26
C LYS A 325 -9.91 0.26 -14.82
N GLY A 326 -8.72 -0.21 -14.46
CA GLY A 326 -8.50 -1.53 -13.89
C GLY A 326 -9.27 -1.72 -12.58
N ALA A 327 -9.14 -0.78 -11.64
CA ALA A 327 -9.84 -0.85 -10.36
C ALA A 327 -11.36 -0.85 -10.55
N LYS A 328 -11.90 -0.07 -11.50
CA LYS A 328 -13.34 -0.11 -11.85
C LYS A 328 -13.76 -1.47 -12.43
N ALA A 329 -12.87 -2.19 -13.12
CA ALA A 329 -13.16 -3.50 -13.67
C ALA A 329 -13.23 -4.58 -12.58
N GLU A 330 -12.37 -4.51 -11.55
CA GLU A 330 -12.38 -5.40 -10.37
C GLU A 330 -13.66 -5.31 -9.51
N LEU A 331 -14.50 -4.31 -9.76
CA LEU A 331 -15.74 -4.07 -9.02
C LEU A 331 -17.00 -4.54 -9.77
N LYS A 332 -16.86 -5.02 -11.01
CA LYS A 332 -17.98 -5.50 -11.84
C LYS A 332 -18.23 -6.99 -11.64
#